data_AF-A0A8T3XD75-F1
#
_entry.id   AF-A0A8T3XD75-F1
#
_cell.length_a   1.000
_cell.length_b   1.000
_cell.length_c   1.000
_cell.angle_alpha   90.00
_cell.angle_beta   90.00
_cell.angle_gamma   90.00
#
_symmetry.space_group_name_H-M   'P 1'
#
loop_
_entity.id
_entity.type
_entity.pdbx_description
1 polymer ?
#
loop_
_entity_poly.entity_id
_entity_poly.type
_entity_poly.pdbx_seq_one_letter_code
_entity_poly.pdbx_strand_id
1 'polypeptide(L)'
;LNLVEKGKNYGWPVIEGDETMKGMEKPIINSGSLNSWEPAGMIYLNGTLYFTGLKGEAIYSYNIENKQLKTYLKGQFGRLRAITYYDGYIYVSTSNREGRGEIKEGDDKILKINPRLLV
;
A
#
# COMPACT_ATOMS: atom_id res chain seq x y z
N LEU A 1 -3.07 -6.40 -4.61
CA LEU A 1 -3.60 -5.52 -5.68
C LEU A 1 -4.50 -6.35 -6.57
N ASN A 2 -5.78 -6.01 -6.61
CA ASN A 2 -6.74 -6.58 -7.55
C ASN A 2 -7.07 -5.53 -8.63
N LEU A 3 -7.26 -5.97 -9.86
CA LEU A 3 -7.95 -5.16 -10.87
C LEU A 3 -9.44 -5.36 -10.68
N VAL A 4 -10.15 -4.31 -10.25
CA VAL A 4 -11.58 -4.40 -9.94
C VAL A 4 -12.40 -4.24 -11.22
N GLU A 5 -13.17 -5.26 -11.57
CA GLU A 5 -13.99 -5.34 -12.76
C GLU A 5 -15.44 -5.69 -12.38
N LYS A 6 -16.40 -5.15 -13.13
CA LYS A 6 -17.83 -5.33 -12.86
C LYS A 6 -18.20 -6.82 -12.90
N GLY A 7 -18.79 -7.31 -11.80
CA GLY A 7 -19.35 -8.66 -11.70
C GLY A 7 -18.32 -9.77 -11.44
N LYS A 8 -17.04 -9.45 -11.22
CA LYS A 8 -16.02 -10.43 -10.86
C LYS A 8 -16.00 -10.74 -9.38
N ASN A 9 -15.62 -11.97 -9.04
CA ASN A 9 -15.44 -12.44 -7.67
C ASN A 9 -13.94 -12.58 -7.36
N TYR A 10 -13.45 -11.92 -6.31
CA TYR A 10 -12.03 -11.94 -5.90
C TYR A 10 -11.70 -12.99 -4.84
N GLY A 11 -12.62 -13.94 -4.65
CA GLY A 11 -12.30 -15.24 -4.09
C GLY A 11 -12.45 -15.41 -2.59
N TRP A 12 -12.32 -14.35 -1.80
CA TRP A 12 -12.44 -14.44 -0.34
C TRP A 12 -13.82 -14.98 0.10
N PRO A 13 -13.91 -15.90 1.07
CA PRO A 13 -12.83 -16.55 1.83
C PRO A 13 -12.36 -17.89 1.23
N VAL A 14 -12.77 -18.22 0.00
CA VAL A 14 -12.54 -19.53 -0.62
C VAL A 14 -11.14 -19.67 -1.21
N ILE A 15 -10.59 -18.60 -1.79
CA ILE A 15 -9.20 -18.54 -2.22
C ILE A 15 -8.49 -17.33 -1.59
N GLU A 16 -7.21 -17.48 -1.28
CA GLU A 16 -6.31 -16.43 -0.80
C GLU A 16 -5.02 -16.36 -1.63
N GLY A 17 -4.50 -15.15 -1.86
CA GLY A 17 -3.21 -14.96 -2.51
C GLY A 17 -3.19 -15.52 -3.93
N ASP A 18 -2.30 -16.48 -4.20
CA ASP A 18 -2.12 -17.07 -5.54
C ASP A 18 -2.97 -18.33 -5.79
N GLU A 19 -3.84 -18.71 -4.84
CA GLU A 19 -4.81 -19.78 -5.01
C GLU A 19 -5.79 -19.47 -6.17
N THR A 20 -6.34 -20.52 -6.77
CA THR A 20 -7.23 -20.39 -7.93
C THR A 20 -8.45 -21.30 -7.83
N MET A 21 -9.59 -20.80 -8.30
CA MET A 21 -10.83 -21.56 -8.44
C MET A 21 -11.65 -21.04 -9.62
N LYS A 22 -12.42 -21.92 -10.27
CA LYS A 22 -13.29 -21.54 -11.39
C LYS A 22 -14.24 -20.42 -11.00
N GLY A 23 -14.24 -19.34 -11.79
CA GLY A 23 -15.10 -18.18 -11.56
C GLY A 23 -14.58 -17.17 -10.53
N MET A 24 -13.32 -17.31 -10.09
CA MET A 24 -12.68 -16.40 -9.16
C MET A 24 -11.39 -15.81 -9.76
N GLU A 25 -11.16 -14.53 -9.50
CA GLU A 25 -10.01 -13.77 -9.99
C GLU A 25 -8.95 -13.69 -8.90
N LYS A 26 -7.71 -14.01 -9.26
CA LYS A 26 -6.55 -13.85 -8.39
C LYS A 26 -5.99 -12.41 -8.46
N PRO A 27 -5.33 -11.91 -7.40
CA PRO A 27 -4.65 -10.63 -7.43
C PRO A 27 -3.53 -10.58 -8.47
N ILE A 28 -3.25 -9.37 -8.96
CA ILE A 28 -2.07 -9.05 -9.77
C ILE A 28 -0.79 -9.25 -8.95
N ILE A 29 -0.82 -8.81 -7.69
CA ILE A 29 0.27 -9.00 -6.74
C ILE A 29 -0.31 -9.06 -5.31
N ASN A 30 0.28 -9.89 -4.48
CA ASN A 30 -0.04 -10.03 -3.06
C ASN A 30 1.26 -10.02 -2.23
N SER A 31 1.15 -9.81 -0.93
CA SER A 31 2.30 -9.70 -0.02
C SER A 31 2.94 -11.04 0.35
N GLY A 32 2.30 -12.15 -0.03
CA GLY A 32 2.59 -13.47 0.51
C GLY A 32 2.38 -13.56 2.02
N SER A 33 2.80 -14.69 2.57
CA SER A 33 2.67 -15.02 4.00
C SER A 33 3.79 -14.44 4.87
N LEU A 34 4.98 -14.19 4.31
CA LEU A 34 6.17 -13.81 5.09
C LEU A 34 6.27 -12.30 5.35
N ASN A 35 5.77 -11.46 4.45
CA ASN A 35 5.99 -10.01 4.47
C ASN A 35 4.65 -9.25 4.41
N SER A 36 3.80 -9.41 5.43
CA SER A 36 2.49 -8.74 5.45
C SER A 36 2.63 -7.21 5.35
N TRP A 37 2.10 -6.65 4.25
CA TRP A 37 2.11 -5.20 4.03
C TRP A 37 1.07 -4.49 4.89
N GLU A 38 -0.04 -5.15 5.21
CA GLU A 38 -1.29 -4.53 5.72
C GLU A 38 -1.59 -3.23 4.97
N PRO A 39 -1.89 -3.30 3.66
CA PRO A 39 -2.06 -2.11 2.84
C PRO A 39 -3.30 -1.31 3.27
N ALA A 40 -3.19 0.02 3.19
CA ALA A 40 -4.28 0.94 3.51
C ALA A 40 -4.61 1.85 2.30
N GLY A 41 -4.26 3.13 2.35
CA GLY A 41 -4.53 4.07 1.28
C GLY A 41 -3.71 3.80 0.02
N MET A 42 -4.22 4.27 -1.13
CA MET A 42 -3.56 4.17 -2.43
C MET A 42 -3.84 5.39 -3.30
N ILE A 43 -2.84 5.82 -4.07
CA ILE A 43 -2.97 6.82 -5.14
C ILE A 43 -2.39 6.29 -6.44
N TYR A 44 -2.79 6.90 -7.57
CA TYR A 44 -2.19 6.68 -8.88
C TYR A 44 -1.51 7.96 -9.35
N LEU A 45 -0.26 7.85 -9.82
CA LEU A 45 0.49 8.94 -10.44
C LEU A 45 1.35 8.39 -11.59
N ASN A 46 1.16 8.93 -12.80
CA ASN A 46 2.02 8.66 -13.97
C ASN A 46 2.34 7.16 -14.20
N GLY A 47 1.32 6.30 -14.27
CA GLY A 47 1.51 4.86 -14.49
C GLY A 47 1.96 4.06 -13.26
N THR A 48 2.07 4.69 -12.10
CA THR A 48 2.52 4.05 -10.86
C THR A 48 1.46 4.19 -9.77
N LEU A 49 1.14 3.06 -9.13
CA LEU A 49 0.31 3.03 -7.92
C LEU A 49 1.21 3.16 -6.70
N TYR A 50 0.92 4.10 -5.81
CA TYR A 50 1.58 4.21 -4.52
C TYR A 50 0.60 3.83 -3.42
N PHE A 51 0.97 2.92 -2.54
CA PHE A 51 0.12 2.50 -1.42
C PHE A 51 0.90 2.41 -0.11
N THR A 52 0.24 2.69 0.99
CA THR A 52 0.86 2.67 2.33
C THR A 52 0.69 1.31 2.98
N GLY A 53 1.69 0.87 3.74
CA GLY A 53 1.63 -0.30 4.60
C GLY A 53 1.56 0.09 6.07
N LEU A 54 0.61 -0.50 6.78
CA LEU A 54 0.48 -0.36 8.23
C LEU A 54 1.56 -1.20 8.93
N LYS A 55 1.42 -2.54 8.96
CA LYS A 55 2.48 -3.45 9.43
C LYS A 55 3.70 -3.48 8.50
N GLY A 56 3.48 -3.17 7.23
CA GLY A 56 4.56 -2.93 6.28
C GLY A 56 5.43 -1.72 6.63
N GLU A 57 4.94 -0.76 7.42
CA GLU A 57 5.64 0.46 7.84
C GLU A 57 6.42 1.14 6.71
N ALA A 58 5.80 1.23 5.53
CA ALA A 58 6.46 1.66 4.31
C ALA A 58 5.45 2.23 3.31
N ILE A 59 5.96 2.98 2.34
CA ILE A 59 5.25 3.28 1.10
C ILE A 59 5.74 2.29 0.05
N TYR A 60 4.82 1.69 -0.69
CA TYR A 60 5.12 0.82 -1.81
C TYR A 60 4.74 1.52 -3.11
N SER A 61 5.53 1.33 -4.17
CA SER A 61 5.14 1.72 -5.53
C SER A 61 5.04 0.51 -6.43
N TYR A 62 3.97 0.41 -7.21
CA TYR A 62 3.78 -0.61 -8.22
C TYR A 62 3.59 0.04 -9.59
N ASN A 63 4.58 -0.12 -10.47
CA ASN A 63 4.47 0.36 -11.85
C ASN A 63 3.63 -0.63 -12.67
N ILE A 64 2.59 -0.13 -13.33
CA ILE A 64 1.60 -1.00 -14.00
C ILE A 64 2.11 -1.61 -15.31
N GLU A 65 3.07 -0.95 -15.97
CA GLU A 65 3.58 -1.37 -17.27
C GLU A 65 4.64 -2.47 -17.13
N ASN A 66 5.68 -2.21 -16.33
CA ASN A 66 6.78 -3.14 -16.13
C ASN A 66 6.58 -4.08 -14.92
N LYS A 67 5.47 -3.92 -14.18
CA LYS A 67 5.07 -4.74 -13.02
C LYS A 67 6.08 -4.73 -11.87
N GLN A 68 6.91 -3.69 -11.77
CA GLN A 68 7.92 -3.56 -10.71
C GLN A 68 7.30 -3.03 -9.42
N LEU A 69 7.55 -3.75 -8.30
CA LEU A 69 7.26 -3.28 -6.95
C LEU A 69 8.54 -2.70 -6.32
N LYS A 70 8.44 -1.50 -5.73
CA LYS A 70 9.51 -0.88 -4.93
C LYS A 70 8.97 -0.51 -3.54
N THR A 71 9.87 -0.39 -2.57
CA THR A 71 9.56 -0.05 -1.17
C THR A 71 10.36 1.18 -0.76
N TYR A 72 9.70 2.11 -0.06
CA TYR A 72 10.25 3.40 0.36
C TYR A 72 9.95 3.67 1.83
N LEU A 73 10.83 4.44 2.48
CA LEU A 73 10.67 4.94 3.86
C LEU A 73 10.43 3.85 4.92
N LYS A 74 10.86 2.62 4.64
CA LYS A 74 10.63 1.44 5.50
C LYS A 74 11.12 1.70 6.93
N GLY A 75 10.22 1.58 7.90
CA GLY A 75 10.49 1.69 9.35
C GLY A 75 10.80 3.11 9.84
N GLN A 76 10.84 4.11 8.97
CA GLN A 76 11.25 5.46 9.37
C GLN A 76 10.17 6.15 10.23
N PHE A 77 8.91 6.02 9.80
CA PHE A 77 7.76 6.71 10.40
C PHE A 77 6.77 5.76 11.08
N GLY A 78 7.06 4.46 11.12
CA GLY A 78 6.15 3.43 11.61
C GLY A 78 4.99 3.19 10.64
N ARG A 79 3.79 3.00 11.18
CA ARG A 79 2.58 2.61 10.45
C ARG A 79 2.08 3.77 9.58
N LEU A 80 1.84 3.52 8.30
CA LEU A 80 1.34 4.53 7.35
C LEU A 80 -0.06 4.17 6.86
N ARG A 81 -1.01 5.12 6.90
CA ARG A 81 -2.43 4.83 6.66
C ARG A 81 -3.04 5.54 5.45
N ALA A 82 -3.15 6.86 5.48
CA ALA A 82 -3.73 7.61 4.37
C ALA A 82 -2.62 8.10 3.44
N ILE A 83 -2.92 8.19 2.16
CA ILE A 83 -2.03 8.78 1.14
C ILE A 83 -2.89 9.56 0.14
N THR A 84 -2.47 10.77 -0.21
CA THR A 84 -3.10 11.59 -1.25
C THR A 84 -2.07 12.40 -2.01
N TYR A 85 -2.39 12.82 -3.23
CA TYR A 85 -1.58 13.76 -4.00
C TYR A 85 -2.30 15.10 -4.11
N TYR A 86 -1.58 16.18 -3.82
CA TYR A 86 -2.10 17.53 -3.93
C TYR A 86 -0.94 18.51 -4.19
N ASP A 87 -1.15 19.43 -5.13
CA ASP A 87 -0.22 20.55 -5.41
C ASP A 87 1.24 20.15 -5.59
N GLY A 88 1.51 19.08 -6.36
CA GLY A 88 2.89 18.64 -6.62
C GLY A 88 3.50 17.74 -5.54
N TYR A 89 2.83 17.51 -4.41
CA TYR A 89 3.33 16.72 -3.30
C TYR A 89 2.43 15.54 -2.96
N ILE A 90 3.04 14.52 -2.37
CA ILE A 90 2.32 13.40 -1.76
C ILE A 90 2.21 13.67 -0.26
N TYR A 91 1.01 13.52 0.28
CA TYR A 91 0.73 13.65 1.70
C TYR A 91 0.39 12.29 2.28
N VAL A 92 1.01 11.93 3.42
CA VAL A 92 0.82 10.64 4.08
C VAL A 92 0.58 10.81 5.57
N SER A 93 -0.39 10.09 6.13
CA SER A 93 -0.59 10.05 7.59
C SER A 93 0.16 8.88 8.23
N THR A 94 0.80 9.13 9.38
CA THR A 94 1.20 8.03 10.28
C THR A 94 0.00 7.53 11.08
N SER A 95 0.12 6.36 11.69
CA SER A 95 -0.98 5.66 12.37
C SER A 95 -0.48 4.82 13.56
N ASN A 96 0.47 5.37 14.32
CA ASN A 96 1.19 4.71 15.40
C ASN A 96 0.37 4.66 16.70
N ARG A 97 -0.59 5.59 16.89
CA ARG A 97 -1.42 5.65 18.11
C ARG A 97 -2.61 4.68 18.14
N GLU A 98 -2.77 3.81 17.14
CA GLU A 98 -3.86 2.83 17.09
C GLU A 98 -3.63 1.57 17.95
N GLY A 99 -2.66 1.61 18.88
CA GLY A 99 -2.37 0.51 19.83
C GLY A 99 -1.61 -0.68 19.23
N ARG A 100 -1.10 -0.56 17.99
CA ARG A 100 -0.36 -1.63 17.28
C ARG A 100 1.03 -1.21 16.82
N GLY A 101 1.49 -0.01 17.18
CA GLY A 101 2.80 0.52 16.79
C GLY A 101 3.53 1.14 17.98
N GLU A 102 4.81 1.44 17.80
CA GLU A 102 5.58 2.22 18.75
C GLU A 102 5.28 3.71 18.58
N ILE A 103 4.75 4.34 19.63
CA ILE A 103 4.42 5.77 19.61
C ILE A 103 5.72 6.56 19.80
N LYS A 104 6.05 7.42 18.84
CA LYS A 104 7.14 8.39 18.95
C LYS A 104 6.61 9.77 19.33
N GLU A 105 7.51 10.63 19.79
CA GLU A 105 7.15 12.00 20.14
C GLU A 105 6.54 12.75 18.95
N GLY A 106 5.40 13.39 19.19
CA GLY A 106 4.65 14.13 18.19
C GLY A 106 4.00 13.26 17.11
N ASP A 107 3.85 11.95 17.31
CA ASP A 107 2.92 11.16 16.50
C ASP A 107 1.48 11.53 16.85
N ASP A 108 0.49 11.33 15.99
CA ASP A 108 0.66 11.01 14.56
C ASP A 108 0.93 12.27 13.73
N LYS A 109 1.51 12.10 12.54
CA LYS A 109 1.98 13.18 11.67
C LYS A 109 1.32 13.11 10.30
N ILE A 110 1.27 14.25 9.61
CA ILE A 110 1.08 14.33 8.17
C ILE A 110 2.43 14.66 7.53
N LEU A 111 2.97 13.71 6.76
CA LEU A 111 4.19 13.87 6.00
C LEU A 111 3.88 14.56 4.67
N LYS A 112 4.69 15.55 4.29
CA LYS A 112 4.68 16.14 2.94
C LYS A 112 5.92 15.64 2.19
N ILE A 113 5.70 14.87 1.14
CA ILE A 113 6.75 14.14 0.41
C ILE A 113 6.85 14.70 -1.01
N ASN A 114 8.07 15.06 -1.41
CA ASN A 114 8.35 15.35 -2.81
C ASN A 114 8.35 14.02 -3.60
N PRO A 115 7.49 13.83 -4.63
CA PRO A 115 7.42 12.59 -5.39
C PRO A 115 8.76 12.13 -5.99
N ARG A 116 9.69 13.07 -6.25
CA ARG A 116 11.05 12.76 -6.73
C ARG A 116 11.90 11.97 -5.73
N LEU A 117 11.46 11.81 -4.50
CA LEU A 117 12.10 10.94 -3.50
C LEU A 117 11.58 9.49 -3.58
N LEU A 118 10.55 9.23 -4.39
CA LEU A 118 9.90 7.92 -4.58
C LEU A 118 10.05 7.40 -6.02
N VAL A 119 11.27 7.51 -6.58
CA VAL A 119 11.65 7.02 -7.93
C VAL A 119 12.48 5.75 -7.89
#